data_AF-X1NQ68-F1
#
_entry.id   AF-X1NQ68-F1
#
_cell.length_a   1.000
_cell.length_b   1.000
_cell.length_c   1.000
_cell.angle_alpha   90.00
_cell.angle_beta   90.00
_cell.angle_gamma   90.00
#
_symmetry.space_group_name_H-M   'P 1'
#
loop_
_entity.id
_entity.type
_entity.pdbx_description
1 polymer ?
#
loop_
_entity_poly.entity_id
_entity_poly.type
_entity_poly.pdbx_seq_one_letter_code
_entity_poly.pdbx_strand_id
1 'polypeptide(L)'
;MPRKIDGSRELPLRHISIRVPWHDDGWMGLMCKRPKSNTACQALARIREAENMLCKLNEDDLPGDKRSIASLSQEEREQLPCIDERVTFMAPFEFTRIVKHPYYKENSGQHQHFRPTKFRVPMYSACAIPFRWALARNAKTVAEEYDLGYDPEIEPDLGFGTNWVQDYRNQTVLLNTFFSAIKPQQSLCFFYAKETPLSNDDRRVIIGVGRV
;
A
#
# COMPACT_ATOMS: atom_id res chain seq x y z
N MET A 1 6.47 -24.17 -14.41
CA MET A 1 7.21 -23.28 -13.49
C MET A 1 7.65 -24.08 -12.29
N PRO A 2 8.91 -24.02 -11.85
CA PRO A 2 9.38 -24.82 -10.71
C PRO A 2 8.57 -24.49 -9.44
N ARG A 3 8.17 -25.54 -8.71
CA ARG A 3 7.54 -25.41 -7.39
C ARG A 3 8.63 -25.21 -6.35
N LYS A 4 8.46 -24.24 -5.45
CA LYS A 4 9.30 -24.11 -4.26
C LYS A 4 8.75 -24.99 -3.13
N ILE A 5 9.60 -25.24 -2.12
CA ILE A 5 9.26 -26.06 -0.94
C ILE A 5 8.01 -25.52 -0.22
N ASP A 6 7.86 -24.20 -0.16
CA ASP A 6 6.72 -23.53 0.47
C ASP A 6 5.42 -23.63 -0.36
N GLY A 7 5.45 -24.20 -1.57
CA GLY A 7 4.29 -24.28 -2.46
C GLY A 7 4.14 -23.09 -3.43
N SER A 8 5.03 -22.10 -3.36
CA SER A 8 5.04 -20.98 -4.32
C SER A 8 5.63 -21.38 -5.69
N ARG A 9 5.41 -20.52 -6.70
CA ARG A 9 5.96 -20.67 -8.06
C ARG A 9 6.92 -19.54 -8.39
N GLU A 10 7.86 -19.82 -9.28
CA GLU A 10 8.62 -18.76 -9.96
C GLU A 10 7.95 -18.40 -11.30
N LEU A 11 7.43 -17.17 -11.37
CA LEU A 11 6.79 -16.62 -12.54
C LEU A 11 7.84 -16.01 -13.50
N PRO A 12 7.55 -15.98 -14.82
CA PRO A 12 8.33 -15.18 -15.76
C PRO A 12 8.37 -13.70 -15.37
N LEU A 13 9.37 -12.97 -15.88
CA LEU A 13 9.50 -11.54 -15.64
C LEU A 13 8.21 -10.80 -16.01
N ARG A 14 7.73 -9.96 -15.09
CA ARG A 14 6.62 -9.03 -15.30
C ARG A 14 6.95 -7.64 -14.78
N HIS A 15 6.16 -6.67 -15.21
CA HIS A 15 6.16 -5.33 -14.65
C HIS A 15 5.03 -5.20 -13.62
N ILE A 16 5.11 -4.18 -12.76
CA ILE A 16 4.13 -3.97 -11.68
C ILE A 16 3.42 -2.63 -11.86
N SER A 17 2.11 -2.62 -11.64
CA SER A 17 1.34 -1.38 -11.52
C SER A 17 1.09 -1.06 -10.04
N ILE A 18 1.30 0.19 -9.62
CA ILE A 18 1.13 0.64 -8.25
C ILE A 18 0.14 1.80 -8.23
N ARG A 19 -0.92 1.66 -7.42
CA ARG A 19 -1.94 2.69 -7.27
C ARG A 19 -1.54 3.67 -6.19
N VAL A 20 -1.69 4.96 -6.45
CA VAL A 20 -1.39 6.04 -5.50
C VAL A 20 -2.44 7.15 -5.57
N PRO A 21 -2.66 7.94 -4.50
CA PRO A 21 -3.45 9.17 -4.58
C PRO A 21 -2.83 10.19 -5.52
N TRP A 22 -3.66 11.08 -6.05
CA TRP A 22 -3.17 12.31 -6.67
C TRP A 22 -2.43 13.19 -5.65
N HIS A 23 -1.37 13.87 -6.09
CA HIS A 23 -0.59 14.78 -5.26
C HIS A 23 -0.17 16.03 -6.06
N ASP A 24 -0.40 17.21 -5.51
CA ASP A 24 -0.17 18.48 -6.23
C ASP A 24 1.30 18.97 -6.20
N ASP A 25 2.20 18.18 -5.62
CA ASP A 25 3.61 18.54 -5.46
C ASP A 25 4.54 17.35 -5.71
N GLY A 26 4.22 16.54 -6.72
CA GLY A 26 5.15 15.57 -7.32
C GLY A 26 5.51 14.36 -6.45
N TRP A 27 4.69 13.99 -5.46
CA TRP A 27 4.89 12.80 -4.61
C TRP A 27 6.24 12.73 -3.86
N MET A 28 6.91 13.87 -3.69
CA MET A 28 8.28 13.97 -3.15
C MET A 28 8.36 13.88 -1.61
N GLY A 29 7.32 13.37 -0.96
CA GLY A 29 7.27 13.33 0.52
C GLY A 29 6.93 14.67 1.16
N LEU A 30 6.21 15.54 0.45
CA LEU A 30 5.63 16.77 0.99
C LEU A 30 4.12 16.58 1.21
N MET A 31 3.51 17.32 2.12
CA MET A 31 2.06 17.55 2.11
C MET A 31 1.69 18.40 0.90
N CYS A 32 0.50 18.23 0.33
CA CYS A 32 0.05 19.06 -0.81
C CYS A 32 0.10 20.56 -0.46
N LYS A 33 0.25 21.43 -1.48
CA LYS A 33 0.23 22.89 -1.29
C LYS A 33 -1.11 23.39 -0.76
N ARG A 34 -2.20 22.86 -1.34
CA ARG A 34 -3.59 23.19 -0.99
C ARG A 34 -4.38 21.92 -0.68
N PRO A 35 -4.08 21.24 0.43
CA PRO A 35 -4.66 19.94 0.75
C PRO A 35 -6.19 19.97 0.89
N LYS A 36 -6.76 21.11 1.29
CA LYS A 36 -8.22 21.33 1.39
C LYS A 36 -8.90 21.38 0.02
N SER A 37 -8.17 21.86 -1.00
CA SER A 37 -8.67 22.01 -2.37
C SER A 37 -8.36 20.80 -3.26
N ASN A 38 -7.56 19.83 -2.79
CA ASN A 38 -7.23 18.63 -3.55
C ASN A 38 -8.39 17.61 -3.48
N THR A 39 -9.42 17.85 -4.30
CA THR A 39 -10.64 17.02 -4.35
C THR A 39 -10.35 15.56 -4.73
N ALA A 40 -9.38 15.31 -5.60
CA ALA A 40 -8.97 13.95 -5.99
C ALA A 40 -8.41 13.16 -4.79
N CYS A 41 -7.65 13.82 -3.92
CA CYS A 41 -7.16 13.24 -2.67
C CYS A 41 -8.30 13.03 -1.66
N GLN A 42 -9.17 14.04 -1.49
CA GLN A 42 -10.33 14.00 -0.57
C GLN A 42 -11.42 13.00 -0.99
N ALA A 43 -11.47 12.59 -2.26
CA ALA A 43 -12.40 11.56 -2.72
C ALA A 43 -12.11 10.17 -2.10
N LEU A 44 -10.87 9.91 -1.69
CA LEU A 44 -10.47 8.65 -1.10
C LEU A 44 -11.00 8.51 0.33
N ALA A 45 -11.78 7.45 0.61
CA ALA A 45 -12.40 7.23 1.92
C ALA A 45 -11.44 7.36 3.10
N ARG A 46 -10.27 6.70 3.03
CA ARG A 46 -9.24 6.75 4.09
C ARG A 46 -8.77 8.17 4.41
N ILE A 47 -8.73 9.04 3.40
CA ILE A 47 -8.33 10.44 3.55
C ILE A 47 -9.53 11.26 4.02
N ARG A 48 -10.69 11.12 3.37
CA ARG A 48 -11.91 11.84 3.76
C ARG A 48 -12.27 11.63 5.23
N GLU A 49 -12.25 10.38 5.68
CA GLU A 49 -12.72 9.94 7.01
C GLU A 49 -11.69 10.12 8.11
N ALA A 50 -10.42 10.38 7.80
CA ALA A 50 -9.44 10.67 8.83
C ALA A 50 -9.71 12.04 9.48
N GLU A 51 -9.96 12.00 10.78
CA GLU A 51 -10.13 13.17 11.64
C GLU A 51 -8.76 13.73 12.04
N ASN A 52 -8.69 15.03 12.36
CA ASN A 52 -7.51 15.70 12.91
C ASN A 52 -6.20 15.55 12.09
N MET A 53 -6.30 15.39 10.76
CA MET A 53 -5.10 15.37 9.93
C MET A 53 -4.42 16.73 9.92
N LEU A 54 -3.10 16.74 10.11
CA LEU A 54 -2.26 17.94 9.92
C LEU A 54 -2.55 18.63 8.57
N CYS A 55 -2.72 17.86 7.49
CA CYS A 55 -3.04 18.44 6.19
C CYS A 55 -4.43 19.11 6.12
N LYS A 56 -5.39 18.76 6.97
CA LYS A 56 -6.67 19.47 7.09
C LYS A 56 -6.58 20.70 8.02
N LEU A 57 -5.64 20.68 8.97
CA LEU A 57 -5.41 21.77 9.92
C LEU A 57 -4.53 22.88 9.34
N ASN A 58 -3.66 22.54 8.37
CA ASN A 58 -2.74 23.49 7.77
C ASN A 58 -3.47 24.61 7.00
N GLU A 59 -2.82 25.77 6.99
CA GLU A 59 -3.12 26.86 6.07
C GLU A 59 -2.72 26.46 4.64
N ASP A 60 -3.50 26.91 3.66
CA ASP A 60 -3.16 26.70 2.25
C ASP A 60 -1.89 27.51 1.91
N ASP A 61 -0.99 26.91 1.13
CA ASP A 61 0.23 27.53 0.58
C ASP A 61 1.41 27.77 1.54
N LEU A 62 1.71 26.81 2.44
CA LEU A 62 2.95 26.82 3.23
C LEU A 62 4.23 26.55 2.38
N PRO A 63 5.38 27.11 2.77
CA PRO A 63 6.69 26.73 2.24
C PRO A 63 6.97 25.21 2.29
N GLY A 64 7.75 24.70 1.34
CA GLY A 64 7.96 23.25 1.17
C GLY A 64 8.65 22.57 2.35
N ASP A 65 9.57 23.25 3.02
CA ASP A 65 10.22 22.81 4.26
C ASP A 65 9.22 22.57 5.39
N LYS A 66 8.22 23.46 5.53
CA LYS A 66 7.13 23.31 6.52
C LYS A 66 6.10 22.25 6.14
N ARG A 67 6.09 21.83 4.86
CA ARG A 67 5.22 20.76 4.35
C ARG A 67 5.92 19.41 4.31
N SER A 68 7.22 19.34 4.61
CA SER A 68 7.98 18.11 4.48
C SER A 68 7.57 17.07 5.51
N ILE A 69 7.31 15.84 5.05
CA ILE A 69 7.05 14.71 5.95
C ILE A 69 8.32 14.32 6.71
N ALA A 70 9.50 14.63 6.16
CA ALA A 70 10.78 14.37 6.81
C ALA A 70 10.96 15.14 8.13
N SER A 71 10.38 16.33 8.26
CA SER A 71 10.49 17.15 9.47
C SER A 71 9.46 16.80 10.55
N LEU A 72 8.43 16.03 10.21
CA LEU A 72 7.40 15.60 11.15
C LEU A 72 7.93 14.56 12.13
N SER A 73 7.47 14.63 13.38
CA SER A 73 7.63 13.57 14.36
C SER A 73 6.93 12.27 13.92
N GLN A 74 7.25 11.16 14.57
CA GLN A 74 6.64 9.88 14.23
C GLN A 74 5.11 9.89 14.44
N GLU A 75 4.64 10.51 15.51
CA GLU A 75 3.22 10.63 15.83
C GLU A 75 2.46 11.43 14.76
N GLU A 76 3.03 12.57 14.35
CA GLU A 76 2.48 13.41 13.29
C GLU A 76 2.39 12.67 11.95
N ARG A 77 3.39 11.83 11.63
CA ARG A 77 3.36 10.98 10.42
C ARG A 77 2.28 9.91 10.51
N GLU A 78 2.04 9.33 11.68
CA GLU A 78 0.99 8.32 11.88
C GLU A 78 -0.42 8.90 11.67
N GLN A 79 -0.60 10.21 11.88
CA GLN A 79 -1.85 10.93 11.62
C GLN A 79 -2.08 11.23 10.13
N LEU A 80 -1.12 10.96 9.24
CA LEU A 80 -1.23 11.27 7.81
C LEU A 80 -1.57 10.02 6.97
N PRO A 81 -2.85 9.78 6.61
CA PRO A 81 -3.27 8.62 5.79
C PRO A 81 -2.74 8.68 4.36
N CYS A 82 -2.30 9.84 3.87
CA CYS A 82 -1.66 9.93 2.55
C CYS A 82 -0.34 9.11 2.50
N ILE A 83 0.34 8.95 3.64
CA ILE A 83 1.53 8.10 3.77
C ILE A 83 1.15 6.61 3.65
N ASP A 84 0.04 6.19 4.26
CA ASP A 84 -0.54 4.85 4.08
C ASP A 84 -0.89 4.53 2.63
N GLU A 85 -1.26 5.55 1.89
CA GLU A 85 -1.65 5.45 0.49
C GLU A 85 -0.47 5.57 -0.48
N ARG A 86 0.78 5.58 0.04
CA ARG A 86 2.04 5.57 -0.71
C ARG A 86 2.30 6.87 -1.49
N VAL A 87 1.83 8.02 -1.00
CA VAL A 87 2.06 9.32 -1.65
C VAL A 87 3.54 9.74 -1.66
N THR A 88 4.40 9.06 -0.90
CA THR A 88 5.81 9.40 -0.69
C THR A 88 6.76 8.63 -1.62
N PHE A 89 6.27 8.05 -2.72
CA PHE A 89 7.09 7.14 -3.54
C PHE A 89 8.24 7.84 -4.28
N MET A 90 8.21 9.17 -4.42
CA MET A 90 9.31 9.97 -4.95
C MET A 90 10.10 10.68 -3.85
N ALA A 91 9.90 10.33 -2.58
CA ALA A 91 10.59 10.99 -1.47
C ALA A 91 12.11 10.72 -1.55
N PRO A 92 12.95 11.78 -1.51
CA PRO A 92 14.41 11.68 -1.54
C PRO A 92 15.00 11.41 -0.15
N PHE A 93 14.19 10.94 0.79
CA PHE A 93 14.58 10.65 2.16
C PHE A 93 13.90 9.38 2.65
N GLU A 94 14.56 8.71 3.59
CA GLU A 94 14.03 7.56 4.27
C GLU A 94 13.27 7.98 5.51
N PHE A 95 12.25 7.20 5.87
CA PHE A 95 11.57 7.34 7.15
C PHE A 95 11.07 5.99 7.65
N THR A 96 10.76 5.93 8.95
CA THR A 96 10.15 4.75 9.57
C THR A 96 8.70 5.05 9.91
N ARG A 97 7.86 4.05 9.75
CA ARG A 97 6.44 4.07 10.11
C ARG A 97 6.16 2.98 11.13
N ILE A 98 5.14 3.18 11.97
CA ILE A 98 4.60 2.09 12.79
C ILE A 98 3.38 1.53 12.09
N VAL A 99 3.45 0.25 11.71
CA VAL A 99 2.33 -0.48 11.14
C VAL A 99 1.65 -1.26 12.25
N LYS A 100 0.37 -0.97 12.47
CA LYS A 100 -0.50 -1.70 13.40
C LYS A 100 -1.33 -2.69 12.58
N HIS A 101 -1.35 -3.95 12.98
CA HIS A 101 -2.19 -4.94 12.32
C HIS A 101 -3.67 -4.56 12.48
N PRO A 102 -4.54 -4.72 11.46
CA PRO A 102 -5.96 -4.35 11.56
C PRO A 102 -6.72 -5.02 12.72
N TYR A 103 -6.27 -6.22 13.12
CA TYR A 103 -6.88 -6.96 14.23
C TYR A 103 -6.27 -6.65 15.59
N TYR A 104 -5.15 -5.92 15.63
CA TYR A 104 -4.55 -5.53 16.89
C TYR A 104 -5.45 -4.51 17.59
N LYS A 105 -5.97 -4.90 18.74
CA LYS A 105 -6.52 -4.02 19.77
C LYS A 105 -6.02 -4.51 21.12
N GLU A 106 -5.87 -3.60 22.08
CA GLU A 106 -5.44 -3.95 23.44
C GLU A 106 -6.30 -5.07 24.04
N ASN A 107 -7.59 -5.14 23.69
CA ASN A 107 -8.53 -6.18 24.17
C ASN A 107 -9.04 -7.10 23.04
N SER A 108 -8.27 -7.30 21.96
CA SER A 108 -8.67 -8.13 20.80
C SER A 108 -8.58 -9.66 21.03
N GLY A 109 -8.25 -10.09 22.26
CA GLY A 109 -8.11 -11.51 22.60
C GLY A 109 -6.97 -12.16 21.79
N GLN A 110 -7.33 -13.07 20.89
CA GLN A 110 -6.37 -13.88 20.12
C GLN A 110 -5.39 -13.05 19.29
N HIS A 111 -5.73 -11.82 18.91
CA HIS A 111 -4.88 -10.95 18.08
C HIS A 111 -4.09 -9.90 18.87
N GLN A 112 -4.16 -9.91 20.21
CA GLN A 112 -3.47 -8.95 21.07
C GLN A 112 -1.95 -9.03 20.92
N HIS A 113 -1.42 -10.20 20.53
CA HIS A 113 0.00 -10.44 20.35
C HIS A 113 0.58 -9.77 19.09
N PHE A 114 -0.24 -9.23 18.18
CA PHE A 114 0.21 -8.52 16.98
C PHE A 114 0.77 -7.14 17.32
N ARG A 115 2.02 -7.10 17.74
CA ARG A 115 2.69 -5.87 18.18
C ARG A 115 2.83 -4.87 17.02
N PRO A 116 2.67 -3.56 17.30
CA PRO A 116 3.02 -2.52 16.35
C PRO A 116 4.46 -2.72 15.84
N THR A 117 4.62 -2.72 14.52
CA THR A 117 5.90 -3.08 13.87
C THR A 117 6.51 -1.86 13.20
N LYS A 118 7.81 -1.63 13.45
CA LYS A 118 8.58 -0.61 12.74
C LYS A 118 8.81 -1.05 11.31
N PHE A 119 8.30 -0.27 10.36
CA PHE A 119 8.44 -0.49 8.94
C PHE A 119 9.27 0.63 8.32
N ARG A 120 10.46 0.27 7.83
CA ARG A 120 11.38 1.17 7.13
C ARG A 120 10.87 1.41 5.71
N VAL A 121 10.75 2.67 5.31
CA VAL A 121 10.43 3.10 3.95
C VAL A 121 11.68 3.76 3.35
N PRO A 122 12.44 3.05 2.50
CA PRO A 122 13.60 3.61 1.82
C PRO A 122 13.23 4.81 0.91
N MET A 123 14.24 5.61 0.57
CA MET A 123 14.12 6.63 -0.47
C MET A 123 13.59 6.02 -1.77
N TYR A 124 12.77 6.78 -2.50
CA TYR A 124 12.25 6.39 -3.83
C TYR A 124 11.57 5.01 -3.86
N SER A 125 10.79 4.68 -2.83
CA SER A 125 10.15 3.37 -2.70
C SER A 125 8.64 3.46 -2.51
N ALA A 126 7.93 2.44 -2.99
CA ALA A 126 6.50 2.27 -2.75
C ALA A 126 6.19 0.86 -2.28
N CYS A 127 5.39 0.75 -1.22
CA CYS A 127 4.81 -0.53 -0.84
C CYS A 127 3.78 -0.95 -1.90
N ALA A 128 3.72 -2.23 -2.23
CA ALA A 128 2.72 -2.79 -3.14
C ALA A 128 1.91 -3.88 -2.44
N ILE A 129 0.59 -3.90 -2.67
CA ILE A 129 -0.29 -4.98 -2.22
C ILE A 129 -0.95 -5.57 -3.47
N PRO A 130 -0.75 -6.87 -3.76
CA PRO A 130 -1.40 -7.52 -4.90
C PRO A 130 -2.85 -7.84 -4.55
N PHE A 131 -3.73 -6.84 -4.57
CA PHE A 131 -5.14 -6.98 -4.14
C PHE A 131 -5.86 -8.16 -4.81
N ARG A 132 -5.67 -8.39 -6.11
CA ARG A 132 -6.28 -9.54 -6.81
C ARG A 132 -5.90 -10.88 -6.15
N TRP A 133 -4.66 -11.01 -5.69
CA TRP A 133 -4.12 -12.26 -5.12
C TRP A 133 -4.47 -12.42 -3.64
N ALA A 134 -4.38 -11.34 -2.87
CA ALA A 134 -4.53 -11.38 -1.42
C ALA A 134 -5.99 -11.39 -0.94
N LEU A 135 -6.96 -11.10 -1.82
CA LEU A 135 -8.39 -11.16 -1.47
C LEU A 135 -8.91 -12.61 -1.52
N ALA A 136 -9.55 -13.06 -0.44
CA ALA A 136 -10.04 -14.42 -0.26
C ALA A 136 -10.95 -14.89 -1.41
N ARG A 137 -11.84 -14.01 -1.88
CA ARG A 137 -12.76 -14.30 -3.01
C ARG A 137 -12.06 -14.69 -4.31
N ASN A 138 -10.80 -14.31 -4.49
CA ASN A 138 -10.03 -14.58 -5.71
C ASN A 138 -8.93 -15.62 -5.49
N ALA A 139 -8.53 -15.87 -4.24
CA ALA A 139 -7.33 -16.62 -3.90
C ALA A 139 -7.35 -18.04 -4.45
N LYS A 140 -8.50 -18.73 -4.38
CA LYS A 140 -8.67 -20.08 -4.94
C LYS A 140 -8.48 -20.10 -6.46
N THR A 141 -9.13 -19.20 -7.19
CA THR A 141 -9.00 -19.10 -8.65
C THR A 141 -7.57 -18.75 -9.07
N VAL A 142 -6.91 -17.84 -8.35
CA VAL A 142 -5.49 -17.53 -8.57
C VAL A 142 -4.62 -18.75 -8.27
N ALA A 143 -4.90 -19.49 -7.20
CA ALA A 143 -4.16 -20.70 -6.88
C ALA A 143 -4.28 -21.76 -7.98
N GLU A 144 -5.48 -21.98 -8.53
CA GLU A 144 -5.71 -22.89 -9.64
C GLU A 144 -5.02 -22.42 -10.93
N GLU A 145 -5.11 -21.12 -11.27
CA GLU A 145 -4.49 -20.53 -12.48
C GLU A 145 -2.97 -20.74 -12.51
N TYR A 146 -2.31 -20.63 -11.36
CA TYR A 146 -0.85 -20.72 -11.23
C TYR A 146 -0.37 -22.02 -10.60
N ASP A 147 -1.26 -22.99 -10.34
CA ASP A 147 -0.94 -24.28 -9.68
C ASP A 147 -0.21 -24.07 -8.33
N LEU A 148 -0.76 -23.26 -7.43
CA LEU A 148 -0.13 -22.91 -6.17
C LEU A 148 -0.39 -23.95 -5.07
N GLY A 149 0.54 -24.09 -4.13
CA GLY A 149 0.33 -24.86 -2.89
C GLY A 149 -0.56 -24.17 -1.86
N TYR A 150 -1.62 -23.50 -2.31
CA TYR A 150 -2.63 -22.87 -1.47
C TYR A 150 -3.60 -23.93 -0.96
N ASP A 151 -3.94 -23.89 0.33
CA ASP A 151 -4.86 -24.83 0.97
C ASP A 151 -6.01 -24.06 1.64
N PRO A 152 -7.24 -24.11 1.10
CA PRO A 152 -8.37 -23.42 1.72
C PRO A 152 -8.77 -23.98 3.09
N GLU A 153 -8.45 -25.25 3.39
CA GLU A 153 -8.91 -25.92 4.61
C GLU A 153 -8.14 -25.49 5.87
N ILE A 154 -6.97 -24.85 5.70
CA ILE A 154 -6.19 -24.30 6.81
C ILE A 154 -6.54 -22.85 7.14
N GLU A 155 -7.43 -22.20 6.38
CA GLU A 155 -7.89 -20.86 6.70
C GLU A 155 -8.67 -20.86 8.03
N PRO A 156 -8.30 -20.01 9.00
CA PRO A 156 -8.95 -19.99 10.30
C PRO A 156 -10.35 -19.36 10.23
N ASP A 157 -11.27 -19.91 11.02
CA ASP A 157 -12.49 -19.18 11.39
C ASP A 157 -12.14 -18.11 12.45
N LEU A 158 -12.23 -16.85 12.05
CA LEU A 158 -11.94 -15.72 12.93
C LEU A 158 -13.14 -15.29 13.79
N GLY A 159 -14.33 -15.85 13.58
CA GLY A 159 -15.58 -15.41 14.21
C GLY A 159 -16.09 -14.05 13.71
N PHE A 160 -15.49 -13.49 12.65
CA PHE A 160 -15.94 -12.28 11.96
C PHE A 160 -15.56 -12.32 10.47
N GLY A 161 -16.29 -11.55 9.66
CA GLY A 161 -16.05 -11.49 8.21
C GLY A 161 -14.77 -10.74 7.85
N THR A 162 -13.98 -11.33 6.95
CA THR A 162 -12.81 -10.70 6.34
C THR A 162 -12.77 -10.98 4.84
N ASN A 163 -12.27 -10.02 4.07
CA ASN A 163 -12.10 -10.16 2.62
C ASN A 163 -10.71 -10.67 2.23
N TRP A 164 -9.82 -10.88 3.20
CA TRP A 164 -8.42 -11.22 2.97
C TRP A 164 -8.15 -12.68 3.31
N VAL A 165 -7.20 -13.30 2.60
CA VAL A 165 -6.59 -14.56 3.04
C VAL A 165 -5.93 -14.34 4.40
N GLN A 166 -6.09 -15.25 5.34
CA GLN A 166 -5.69 -15.09 6.74
C GLN A 166 -4.48 -15.95 7.12
N ASP A 167 -4.44 -17.21 6.68
CA ASP A 167 -3.36 -18.09 7.09
C ASP A 167 -2.02 -17.64 6.48
N TYR A 168 -0.99 -17.55 7.32
CA TYR A 168 0.31 -17.06 6.89
C TYR A 168 0.95 -17.92 5.79
N ARG A 169 0.66 -19.24 5.76
CA ARG A 169 1.19 -20.17 4.75
C ARG A 169 0.58 -19.85 3.40
N ASN A 170 -0.74 -19.67 3.35
CA ASN A 170 -1.45 -19.26 2.14
C ASN A 170 -1.02 -17.87 1.66
N GLN A 171 -0.91 -16.89 2.57
CA GLN A 171 -0.37 -15.57 2.23
C GLN A 171 1.05 -15.67 1.67
N THR A 172 1.92 -16.48 2.29
CA THR A 172 3.30 -16.68 1.85
C THR A 172 3.35 -17.23 0.43
N VAL A 173 2.57 -18.28 0.13
CA VAL A 173 2.49 -18.87 -1.22
C VAL A 173 2.06 -17.84 -2.26
N LEU A 174 1.00 -17.07 -1.98
CA LEU A 174 0.47 -16.06 -2.89
C LEU A 174 1.46 -14.92 -3.12
N LEU A 175 2.03 -14.36 -2.04
CA LEU A 175 2.94 -13.21 -2.11
C LEU A 175 4.29 -13.58 -2.72
N ASN A 176 4.89 -14.71 -2.30
CA ASN A 176 6.16 -15.18 -2.87
C ASN A 176 6.02 -15.47 -4.36
N THR A 177 4.89 -16.05 -4.78
CA THR A 177 4.64 -16.28 -6.20
C THR A 177 4.47 -14.97 -6.95
N PHE A 178 3.63 -14.05 -6.47
CA PHE A 178 3.40 -12.77 -7.13
C PHE A 178 4.70 -11.98 -7.33
N PHE A 179 5.47 -11.81 -6.26
CA PHE A 179 6.70 -11.02 -6.31
C PHE A 179 7.87 -11.74 -6.98
N SER A 180 7.80 -13.06 -7.21
CA SER A 180 8.82 -13.77 -7.99
C SER A 180 8.98 -13.25 -9.41
N ALA A 181 7.91 -12.68 -9.99
CA ALA A 181 7.90 -12.08 -11.31
C ALA A 181 8.63 -10.74 -11.39
N ILE A 182 8.83 -10.07 -10.24
CA ILE A 182 9.38 -8.72 -10.17
C ILE A 182 10.88 -8.82 -9.92
N LYS A 183 11.68 -8.41 -10.90
CA LYS A 183 13.14 -8.53 -10.88
C LYS A 183 13.77 -7.13 -10.78
N PRO A 184 14.59 -6.86 -9.73
CA PRO A 184 15.34 -5.61 -9.62
C PRO A 184 16.12 -5.31 -10.89
N GLN A 185 16.18 -4.04 -11.27
CA GLN A 185 16.86 -3.51 -12.45
C GLN A 185 16.32 -3.99 -13.81
N GLN A 186 15.27 -4.80 -13.84
CA GLN A 186 14.68 -5.31 -15.09
C GLN A 186 13.17 -5.02 -15.18
N SER A 187 12.44 -5.18 -14.08
CA SER A 187 11.02 -4.85 -14.01
C SER A 187 10.81 -3.34 -13.94
N LEU A 188 9.78 -2.87 -14.64
CA LEU A 188 9.26 -1.52 -14.53
C LEU A 188 8.12 -1.46 -13.50
N CYS A 189 8.00 -0.32 -12.82
CA CYS A 189 6.87 0.03 -11.98
C CYS A 189 6.08 1.18 -12.63
N PHE A 190 4.79 0.98 -12.82
CA PHE A 190 3.86 1.95 -13.42
C PHE A 190 2.95 2.50 -12.32
N PHE A 191 3.10 3.78 -12.00
CA PHE A 191 2.26 4.45 -11.02
C PHE A 191 1.02 5.01 -11.68
N TYR A 192 -0.15 4.74 -11.12
CA TYR A 192 -1.41 5.31 -11.58
C TYR A 192 -2.18 5.97 -10.44
N ALA A 193 -2.81 7.10 -10.77
CA ALA A 193 -3.65 7.82 -9.84
C ALA A 193 -4.99 7.07 -9.67
N LYS A 194 -5.42 6.89 -8.41
CA LYS A 194 -6.74 6.29 -8.11
C LYS A 194 -7.88 7.17 -8.62
N GLU A 195 -7.71 8.47 -8.43
CA GLU A 195 -8.58 9.58 -8.83
C GLU A 195 -7.67 10.69 -9.35
N THR A 196 -8.14 11.50 -10.30
CA THR A 196 -7.37 12.59 -10.89
C THR A 196 -8.24 13.84 -11.04
N PRO A 197 -7.72 15.05 -10.81
CA PRO A 197 -8.46 16.28 -11.09
C PRO A 197 -8.51 16.60 -12.59
N LEU A 198 -7.77 15.87 -13.42
CA LEU A 198 -7.58 16.18 -14.85
C LEU A 198 -8.68 15.61 -15.75
N SER A 199 -9.44 14.63 -15.28
CA SER A 199 -10.45 13.93 -16.08
C SER A 199 -11.50 13.29 -15.19
N ASN A 200 -12.75 13.29 -15.66
CA ASN A 200 -13.86 12.52 -15.09
C ASN A 200 -14.00 11.13 -15.76
N ASP A 201 -13.02 10.73 -16.57
CA ASP A 201 -12.97 9.40 -17.19
C ASP A 201 -12.58 8.35 -16.14
N ASP A 202 -13.33 7.24 -16.10
CA ASP A 202 -13.08 6.15 -15.16
C ASP A 202 -11.75 5.42 -15.40
N ARG A 203 -11.15 5.59 -16.59
CA ARG A 203 -9.84 5.00 -16.90
C ARG A 203 -8.75 5.64 -16.05
N ARG A 204 -7.92 4.79 -15.43
CA ARG A 204 -6.84 5.22 -14.55
C ARG A 204 -5.72 5.90 -15.33
N VAL A 205 -5.22 7.02 -14.81
CA VAL A 205 -4.15 7.81 -15.43
C VAL A 205 -2.79 7.37 -14.89
N ILE A 206 -1.87 7.02 -15.80
CA ILE A 206 -0.46 6.79 -15.45
C ILE A 206 0.18 8.13 -15.13
N ILE A 207 0.79 8.22 -13.95
CA ILE A 207 1.43 9.46 -13.43
C ILE A 207 2.94 9.33 -13.29
N GLY A 208 3.48 8.14 -13.47
CA GLY A 208 4.91 7.90 -13.38
C GLY A 208 5.29 6.49 -13.80
N VAL A 209 6.52 6.35 -14.27
CA VAL A 209 7.14 5.05 -14.57
C VAL A 209 8.55 5.07 -13.98
N GLY A 210 8.92 3.98 -13.33
CA GLY A 210 10.24 3.77 -12.77
C GLY A 210 10.74 2.36 -13.04
N ARG A 211 11.99 2.12 -12.65
CA ARG A 211 12.59 0.79 -12.60
C ARG A 211 12.64 0.34 -11.15
N VAL A 212 12.33 -0.93 -10.90
CA VAL A 212 12.40 -1.55 -9.58
C VAL A 212 13.84 -1.73 -9.14
#